data_AF-A0AAJ1VAE6-F1
#
_entry.id   AF-A0AAJ1VAE6-F1
#
_cell.length_a   1.000
_cell.length_b   1.000
_cell.length_c   1.000
_cell.angle_alpha   90.00
_cell.angle_beta   90.00
_cell.angle_gamma   90.00
#
_symmetry.space_group_name_H-M   'P 1'
#
loop_
_entity.id
_entity.type
_entity.pdbx_description
1 polymer ?
#
loop_
_entity_poly.entity_id
_entity_poly.type
_entity_poly.pdbx_seq_one_letter_code
_entity_poly.pdbx_strand_id
1 'polypeptide(L)'
;MEKFQFSGMGLKFLRIIHGYEAKDFAARLGVSNSLVSIIEAGTHKMSTRDTRNTLELFGMTEAQAIQFIEIIETVKGGRDNGGK
;
A
#
# COMPACT_ATOMS: atom_id res chain seq x y z
N MET A 1 9.26 -1.59 18.47
CA MET A 1 8.93 -1.86 17.05
C MET A 1 8.04 -0.74 16.56
N GLU A 2 8.38 -0.14 15.42
CA GLU A 2 7.49 0.80 14.73
C GLU A 2 6.27 0.01 14.23
N LYS A 3 5.05 0.56 14.35
CA LYS A 3 3.85 -0.14 13.88
C LYS A 3 3.84 -0.15 12.35
N PHE A 4 3.45 -1.26 11.74
CA PHE A 4 3.28 -1.34 10.29
C PHE A 4 2.27 -0.29 9.80
N GLN A 5 2.62 0.38 8.71
CA GLN A 5 1.77 1.36 8.03
C GLN A 5 2.02 1.25 6.54
N PHE A 6 0.95 1.20 5.75
CA PHE A 6 1.06 1.16 4.30
C PHE A 6 1.63 2.46 3.74
N SER A 7 2.47 2.33 2.71
CA SER A 7 2.93 3.41 1.86
C SER A 7 3.44 2.88 0.52
N GLY A 8 3.63 3.78 -0.44
CA GLY A 8 4.32 3.51 -1.69
C GLY A 8 3.60 2.53 -2.62
N MET A 9 4.39 1.89 -3.49
CA MET A 9 3.87 1.01 -4.53
C MET A 9 3.20 -0.25 -4.00
N GLY A 10 3.57 -0.72 -2.81
CA GLY A 10 2.91 -1.87 -2.18
C GLY A 10 1.41 -1.63 -1.99
N LEU A 11 1.04 -0.47 -1.42
CA LEU A 11 -0.37 -0.08 -1.29
C LEU A 11 -1.04 0.08 -2.66
N LYS A 12 -0.36 0.73 -3.60
CA LYS A 12 -0.90 0.96 -4.96
C LYS A 12 -1.23 -0.34 -5.68
N PHE A 13 -0.30 -1.31 -5.65
CA PHE A 13 -0.54 -2.61 -6.28
C PHE A 13 -1.66 -3.35 -5.57
N LEU A 14 -1.66 -3.35 -4.23
CA LEU A 14 -2.72 -3.98 -3.46
C LEU A 14 -4.10 -3.43 -3.83
N ARG A 15 -4.25 -2.11 -3.93
CA ARG A 15 -5.48 -1.47 -4.40
C ARG A 15 -5.90 -1.95 -5.80
N ILE A 16 -4.96 -1.96 -6.74
CA ILE A 16 -5.22 -2.31 -8.15
C ILE A 16 -5.61 -3.78 -8.30
N ILE A 17 -4.92 -4.72 -7.64
CA ILE A 17 -5.24 -6.15 -7.75
C ILE A 17 -6.60 -6.50 -7.13
N HIS A 18 -7.05 -5.71 -6.15
CA HIS A 18 -8.40 -5.79 -5.59
C HIS A 18 -9.44 -5.01 -6.41
N GLY A 19 -9.08 -4.46 -7.57
CA GLY A 19 -10.00 -3.83 -8.52
C GLY A 19 -10.48 -2.43 -8.13
N TYR A 20 -9.83 -1.76 -7.20
CA TYR A 20 -10.23 -0.43 -6.76
C TYR A 20 -9.56 0.68 -7.58
N GLU A 21 -10.33 1.66 -8.04
CA GLU A 21 -9.76 2.97 -8.41
C GLU A 21 -9.35 3.75 -7.15
N ALA A 22 -8.41 4.68 -7.28
CA ALA A 22 -7.93 5.49 -6.16
C ALA A 22 -9.06 6.28 -5.48
N LYS A 23 -10.01 6.79 -6.26
CA LYS A 23 -11.19 7.52 -5.76
C LYS A 23 -12.10 6.64 -4.91
N ASP A 24 -12.33 5.39 -5.34
CA ASP A 24 -13.25 4.47 -4.67
C ASP A 24 -12.63 3.92 -3.39
N PHE A 25 -11.33 3.64 -3.44
CA PHE A 25 -10.55 3.27 -2.26
C PHE A 25 -10.53 4.41 -1.22
N ALA A 26 -10.30 5.65 -1.65
CA ALA A 26 -10.34 6.81 -0.78
C ALA A 26 -11.73 6.98 -0.12
N ALA A 27 -12.80 6.82 -0.89
CA ALA A 27 -14.17 6.86 -0.37
C ALA A 27 -14.44 5.76 0.66
N ARG A 28 -13.95 4.53 0.44
CA ARG A 28 -14.08 3.42 1.41
C ARG A 28 -13.36 3.69 2.72
N LEU A 29 -12.23 4.38 2.66
CA LEU A 29 -11.46 4.76 3.85
C LEU A 29 -11.95 6.05 4.51
N GLY A 30 -12.85 6.80 3.86
CA GLY A 30 -13.30 8.12 4.34
C GLY A 30 -12.19 9.17 4.30
N VAL A 31 -11.31 9.11 3.30
CA VAL A 31 -10.18 10.04 3.11
C VAL A 31 -10.25 10.70 1.72
N SER A 32 -9.41 11.72 1.48
CA SER A 32 -9.34 12.35 0.16
C SER A 32 -8.57 11.48 -0.85
N ASN A 33 -8.94 11.58 -2.13
CA ASN A 33 -8.19 10.94 -3.22
C ASN A 33 -6.74 11.47 -3.31
N SER A 34 -6.52 12.75 -2.98
CA SER A 34 -5.18 13.34 -2.92
C SER A 34 -4.30 12.67 -1.85
N LEU A 35 -4.87 12.34 -0.68
CA LEU A 35 -4.14 11.67 0.38
C LEU A 35 -3.69 10.27 -0.06
N VAL A 36 -4.59 9.48 -0.66
CA VAL A 36 -4.25 8.18 -1.24
C VAL A 36 -3.11 8.31 -2.26
N SER A 37 -3.18 9.30 -3.15
CA SER A 37 -2.14 9.53 -4.17
C SER A 37 -0.77 9.83 -3.55
N ILE A 38 -0.73 10.67 -2.52
CA ILE A 38 0.50 11.04 -1.78
C ILE A 38 1.10 9.82 -1.06
N ILE A 39 0.25 8.99 -0.46
CA ILE A 39 0.66 7.76 0.22
C ILE A 39 1.22 6.76 -0.79
N GLU A 40 0.52 6.53 -1.90
CA GLU A 40 0.96 5.61 -2.96
C GLU A 40 2.24 6.05 -3.66
N ALA A 41 2.52 7.36 -3.67
CA ALA A 41 3.81 7.90 -4.12
C ALA A 41 4.95 7.66 -3.11
N GLY A 42 4.64 7.17 -1.90
CA GLY A 42 5.62 6.92 -0.83
C GLY A 42 6.04 8.17 -0.05
N THR A 43 5.42 9.32 -0.33
CA THR A 43 5.74 10.59 0.34
C THR A 43 5.10 10.71 1.73
N HIS A 44 4.11 9.86 2.03
CA HIS A 44 3.47 9.78 3.34
C HIS A 44 3.11 8.33 3.69
N LYS A 45 3.06 8.01 4.99
CA LYS A 45 2.54 6.73 5.48
C LYS A 45 1.05 6.88 5.82
N MET A 46 0.25 5.83 5.62
CA MET A 46 -1.12 5.77 6.14
C MET A 46 -1.13 5.95 7.66
N SER A 47 -2.18 6.53 8.23
CA SER A 47 -2.38 6.49 9.68
C SER A 47 -2.55 5.03 10.16
N THR A 48 -2.31 4.75 11.45
CA THR A 48 -2.56 3.40 12.00
C THR A 48 -4.02 2.98 11.84
N ARG A 49 -4.96 3.93 11.98
CA ARG A 49 -6.39 3.67 11.80
C ARG A 49 -6.69 3.23 10.37
N ASP A 50 -6.21 4.00 9.39
CA ASP A 50 -6.52 3.72 7.98
C ASP A 50 -5.77 2.48 7.49
N THR A 51 -4.58 2.19 8.05
CA THR A 51 -3.86 0.93 7.83
C THR A 51 -4.70 -0.26 8.29
N ARG A 52 -5.25 -0.21 9.51
CA ARG A 52 -6.11 -1.28 10.03
C ARG A 52 -7.37 -1.43 9.17
N ASN A 53 -8.04 -0.33 8.82
CA ASN A 53 -9.22 -0.38 7.95
C ASN A 53 -8.90 -0.98 6.58
N THR A 54 -7.69 -0.73 6.06
CA THR A 54 -7.22 -1.30 4.79
C THR A 54 -6.97 -2.81 4.90
N LEU A 55 -6.34 -3.26 5.99
CA LEU A 55 -6.16 -4.68 6.28
C LEU A 55 -7.51 -5.40 6.38
N GLU A 56 -8.47 -4.81 7.08
CA GLU A 56 -9.85 -5.32 7.20
C GLU A 56 -10.57 -5.34 5.84
N LEU A 57 -10.45 -4.26 5.04
CA LEU A 57 -11.08 -4.15 3.72
C LEU A 57 -10.59 -5.24 2.75
N PHE A 58 -9.30 -5.60 2.83
CA PHE A 58 -8.71 -6.62 1.96
C PHE A 58 -8.67 -8.01 2.60
N GLY A 59 -9.20 -8.17 3.83
CA GLY A 59 -9.24 -9.45 4.52
C GLY A 59 -7.86 -10.05 4.80
N MET A 60 -6.87 -9.21 5.11
CA MET A 60 -5.48 -9.62 5.31
C MET A 60 -4.96 -9.29 6.70
N THR A 61 -4.02 -10.10 7.17
CA THR A 61 -3.24 -9.84 8.38
C THR A 61 -2.08 -8.89 8.08
N GLU A 62 -1.57 -8.23 9.11
CA GLU A 62 -0.37 -7.39 9.01
C GLU A 62 0.85 -8.17 8.45
N ALA A 63 1.03 -9.42 8.89
CA ALA A 63 2.12 -10.28 8.41
C ALA A 63 2.02 -10.57 6.89
N GLN A 64 0.81 -10.82 6.38
CA GLN A 64 0.59 -11.02 4.94
C GLN A 64 0.84 -9.74 4.15
N ALA A 65 0.44 -8.59 4.69
CA ALA A 65 0.69 -7.29 4.06
C ALA A 65 2.18 -6.97 3.96
N ILE A 66 2.95 -7.25 5.03
CA ILE A 66 4.41 -7.08 5.06
C ILE A 66 5.06 -7.96 3.99
N GLN A 67 4.73 -9.27 3.96
CA GLN A 67 5.28 -10.19 2.95
C GLN A 67 4.94 -9.74 1.52
N PHE A 68 3.72 -9.26 1.28
CA PHE A 68 3.33 -8.74 -0.02
C PHE A 68 4.22 -7.56 -0.44
N ILE A 69 4.47 -6.62 0.48
CA ILE A 69 5.31 -5.45 0.20
C ILE A 69 6.76 -5.87 -0.06
N GLU A 70 7.31 -6.78 0.73
CA GLU A 70 8.68 -7.31 0.55
C GLU A 70 8.85 -7.97 -0.84
N ILE A 71 7.83 -8.68 -1.33
CA ILE A 71 7.82 -9.25 -2.69
C ILE A 71 7.85 -8.14 -3.73
N ILE A 72 7.03 -7.11 -3.60
CA ILE A 72 7.01 -5.97 -4.53
C ILE A 72 8.36 -5.24 -4.56
N GLU A 73 8.98 -5.03 -3.40
CA GLU A 73 10.28 -4.39 -3.31
C GLU A 73 11.39 -5.25 -3.94
N THR A 74 11.35 -6.56 -3.73
CA THR A 74 12.29 -7.51 -4.34
C THR A 74 12.16 -7.51 -5.87
N VAL A 75 10.94 -7.56 -6.39
CA VAL A 75 10.68 -7.51 -7.85
C VAL A 75 11.11 -6.17 -8.45
N LYS A 76 10.93 -5.06 -7.71
CA LYS A 76 11.40 -3.75 -8.14
C LYS A 76 12.93 -3.69 -8.17
N GLY A 77 13.61 -4.09 -7.09
CA GLY A 77 15.07 -4.07 -6.98
C GLY A 77 15.76 -5.05 -7.95
N GLY A 78 15.10 -6.12 -8.36
CA GLY A 78 15.57 -7.02 -9.41
C GLY A 78 15.72 -6.37 -10.78
N ARG A 79 14.99 -5.28 -11.07
CA ARG A 79 15.17 -4.50 -12.33
C ARG A 79 16.39 -3.59 -12.32
N ASP A 80 16.82 -3.11 -11.16
CA ASP A 80 17.92 -2.13 -11.05
C ASP A 80 19.31 -2.77 -11.09
N ASN A 81 19.42 -4.09 -10.86
CA ASN A 81 20.68 -4.85 -10.94
C ASN A 81 21.02 -5.38 -12.35
N GLY A 82 20.28 -4.95 -13.38
CA GLY A 82 20.49 -5.35 -14.78
C GLY A 82 21.49 -4.48 -15.57
N GLY A 83 22.08 -3.45 -14.96
CA GLY A 83 23.09 -2.58 -15.59
C GLY A 83 24.50 -3.09 -15.30
N LYS A 84 25.02 -3.97 -16.16
CA LYS A 84 26.46 -4.13 -16.38
C LYS A 84 26.85 -3.43 -17.67
#